data_AF-A0A8H8SJ96-F1
#
_entry.id   AF-A0A8H8SJ96-F1
#
_cell.length_a   1.000
_cell.length_b   1.000
_cell.length_c   1.000
_cell.angle_alpha   90.00
_cell.angle_beta   90.00
_cell.angle_gamma   90.00
#
_symmetry.space_group_name_H-M   'P 1'
#
loop_
_entity.id
_entity.type
_entity.pdbx_description
1 polymer ?
#
loop_
_entity_poly.entity_id
_entity_poly.type
_entity_poly.pdbx_seq_one_letter_code
_entity_poly.pdbx_strand_id
1 'polypeptide(L)'
;MVGRAAVNFVSGGKNGAYFFDGDKYVRIEWTPGQYGDHITFGPTEFAKEWKSLREAKFSRIDAILPIPGHENRAYFFSGSQYARVQFTPGDGSKEETLGGVRSIRDNWVSLAKVGWDHLDAAMLVPGETNQAYFFSGNEYCRVSFKEGVAKSDELLEGPNLIRHHWPRLGLSQVDTTLPDPKAAEKVYGFSGSEAWRVKTYPRRRRRCPERANQGVRVLAVSTQGWLLLREKDRTVV
;
A
#
# COMPACT_ATOMS: atom_id res chain seq x y z
N MET A 1 -13.92 -11.42 -3.45
CA MET A 1 -12.87 -11.17 -2.45
C MET A 1 -13.29 -9.97 -1.62
N VAL A 2 -13.05 -9.97 -0.31
CA VAL A 2 -13.31 -8.80 0.55
C VAL A 2 -12.08 -7.91 0.41
N GLY A 3 -12.26 -6.69 -0.10
CA GLY A 3 -11.14 -5.77 -0.30
C GLY A 3 -10.50 -5.39 1.04
N ARG A 4 -9.16 -5.40 1.11
CA ARG A 4 -8.41 -5.01 2.30
C ARG A 4 -7.41 -3.96 1.91
N ALA A 5 -7.31 -2.89 2.69
CA ALA A 5 -6.33 -1.87 2.43
C ALA A 5 -5.95 -1.12 3.70
N ALA A 6 -4.77 -0.52 3.71
CA ALA A 6 -4.36 0.32 4.82
C ALA A 6 -3.65 1.58 4.32
N VAL A 7 -3.77 2.66 5.08
CA VAL A 7 -3.07 3.92 4.80
C VAL A 7 -2.71 4.62 6.09
N ASN A 8 -1.47 5.12 6.16
CA ASN A 8 -1.04 5.94 7.27
C ASN A 8 -1.60 7.35 7.15
N PHE A 9 -1.72 8.01 8.28
CA PHE A 9 -1.95 9.43 8.36
C PHE A 9 -1.13 10.05 9.49
N VAL A 10 -0.96 11.36 9.39
CA VAL A 10 -0.38 12.17 10.47
C VAL A 10 -1.43 13.16 10.94
N SER A 11 -1.63 13.21 12.26
CA SER A 11 -2.53 14.18 12.90
C SER A 11 -1.95 14.64 14.22
N GLY A 12 -1.79 15.96 14.40
CA GLY A 12 -1.26 16.54 15.64
C GLY A 12 0.11 15.99 16.06
N GLY A 13 0.98 15.63 15.11
CA GLY A 13 2.30 15.05 15.36
C GLY A 13 2.30 13.56 15.76
N LYS A 14 1.13 12.91 15.78
CA LYS A 14 1.00 11.47 15.99
C LYS A 14 0.79 10.74 14.68
N ASN A 15 1.31 9.51 14.62
CA ASN A 15 1.03 8.58 13.53
C ASN A 15 -0.23 7.78 13.85
N GLY A 16 -1.07 7.63 12.85
CA GLY A 16 -2.16 6.66 12.88
C GLY A 16 -2.30 5.98 11.55
N ALA A 17 -3.18 5.00 11.49
CA ALA A 17 -3.52 4.32 10.26
C ALA A 17 -5.02 4.03 10.18
N TYR A 18 -5.53 4.04 8.95
CA TYR A 18 -6.82 3.50 8.62
C TYR A 18 -6.63 2.10 8.05
N PHE A 19 -7.38 1.12 8.57
CA PHE A 19 -7.45 -0.23 8.03
C PHE A 19 -8.87 -0.47 7.53
N PHE A 20 -8.99 -0.88 6.27
CA PHE A 20 -10.23 -1.18 5.58
C PHE A 20 -10.36 -2.70 5.40
N ASP A 21 -11.57 -3.21 5.64
CA ASP A 21 -11.96 -4.60 5.37
C ASP A 21 -13.41 -4.59 4.84
N GLY A 22 -13.55 -4.82 3.54
CA GLY A 22 -14.82 -4.69 2.84
C GLY A 22 -15.33 -3.26 2.84
N ASP A 23 -16.55 -3.07 3.32
CA ASP A 23 -17.22 -1.78 3.46
C ASP A 23 -16.91 -1.06 4.79
N LYS A 24 -16.12 -1.68 5.67
CA LYS A 24 -15.81 -1.16 7.01
C LYS A 24 -14.36 -0.72 7.12
N TYR A 25 -14.12 0.14 8.10
CA TYR A 25 -12.77 0.53 8.49
C TYR A 25 -12.66 0.77 10.00
N VAL A 26 -11.41 0.71 10.48
CA VAL A 26 -11.01 1.16 11.81
C VAL A 26 -9.93 2.23 11.67
N ARG A 27 -9.87 3.12 12.66
CA ARG A 27 -8.73 4.02 12.87
C ARG A 27 -7.92 3.52 14.05
N ILE A 28 -6.61 3.41 13.87
CA ILE A 28 -5.70 3.04 14.95
C ILE A 28 -4.69 4.16 15.20
N GLU A 29 -4.36 4.37 16.47
CA GLU A 29 -3.10 5.01 16.84
C GLU A 29 -2.06 3.91 17.02
N TRP A 30 -0.90 4.07 16.39
CA TRP A 30 0.15 3.07 16.46
C TRP A 30 1.54 3.69 16.41
N THR A 31 2.52 2.99 16.97
CA THR A 31 3.92 3.42 16.91
C THR A 31 4.82 2.26 16.49
N PRO A 32 5.57 2.39 15.36
CA PRO A 32 6.46 1.34 14.91
C PRO A 32 7.43 0.88 16.01
N GLY A 33 7.47 -0.44 16.23
CA GLY A 33 8.36 -1.09 17.19
C GLY A 33 7.96 -0.96 18.67
N GLN A 34 6.84 -0.30 18.98
CA GLN A 34 6.32 -0.18 20.34
C GLN A 34 5.07 -1.05 20.53
N TYR A 35 4.69 -1.23 21.79
CA TYR A 35 3.39 -1.82 22.17
C TYR A 35 2.39 -0.71 22.49
N GLY A 36 1.11 -1.05 22.54
CA GLY A 36 0.04 -0.13 22.95
C GLY A 36 -0.74 0.47 21.79
N ASP A 37 -0.61 -0.09 20.58
CA ASP A 37 -1.48 0.21 19.47
C ASP A 37 -2.93 -0.06 19.87
N HIS A 38 -3.82 0.87 19.58
CA HIS A 38 -5.22 0.75 19.96
C HIS A 38 -6.14 1.37 18.91
N ILE A 39 -7.34 0.80 18.81
CA ILE A 39 -8.39 1.34 17.97
C ILE A 39 -8.90 2.63 18.62
N THR A 40 -8.82 3.73 17.89
CA THR A 40 -9.34 5.04 18.32
C THR A 40 -10.71 5.34 17.73
N PHE A 41 -11.14 4.58 16.71
CA PHE A 41 -12.44 4.75 16.07
C PHE A 41 -12.82 3.51 15.24
N GLY A 42 -14.11 3.21 15.15
CA GLY A 42 -14.66 2.06 14.44
C GLY A 42 -14.67 0.76 15.28
N PRO A 43 -15.00 -0.40 14.68
CA PRO A 43 -15.29 -0.58 13.25
C PRO A 43 -16.61 0.07 12.84
N THR A 44 -16.62 0.78 11.71
CA THR A 44 -17.83 1.35 11.11
C THR A 44 -17.73 1.34 9.59
N GLU A 45 -18.86 1.50 8.90
CA GLU A 45 -18.91 1.61 7.45
C GLU A 45 -18.20 2.88 6.99
N PHE A 46 -17.26 2.76 6.04
CA PHE A 46 -16.58 3.95 5.53
C PHE A 46 -17.54 4.89 4.80
N ALA A 47 -18.63 4.38 4.23
CA ALA A 47 -19.60 5.22 3.51
C ALA A 47 -20.31 6.22 4.44
N LYS A 48 -20.32 6.01 5.76
CA LYS A 48 -20.88 6.95 6.73
C LYS A 48 -19.94 8.13 6.96
N GLU A 49 -18.65 7.84 7.07
CA GLU A 49 -17.62 8.79 7.54
C GLU A 49 -16.82 9.44 6.41
N TRP A 50 -16.59 8.71 5.32
CA TRP A 50 -15.80 9.14 4.17
C TRP A 50 -16.71 9.62 3.05
N LYS A 51 -16.92 10.94 3.00
CA LYS A 51 -17.74 11.58 1.96
C LYS A 51 -17.19 11.24 0.56
N SER A 52 -15.88 11.30 0.37
CA SER A 52 -15.25 11.03 -0.93
C SER A 52 -15.50 9.60 -1.41
N LEU A 53 -15.40 8.61 -0.51
CA LEU A 53 -15.61 7.20 -0.86
C LEU A 53 -17.09 6.90 -1.11
N ARG A 54 -18.00 7.54 -0.37
CA ARG A 54 -19.45 7.46 -0.61
C ARG A 54 -19.83 8.06 -1.96
N GLU A 55 -19.34 9.25 -2.28
CA GLU A 55 -19.61 9.92 -3.57
C GLU A 55 -19.00 9.16 -4.75
N ALA A 56 -17.86 8.50 -4.53
CA ALA A 56 -17.26 7.60 -5.49
C ALA A 56 -18.05 6.30 -5.73
N LYS A 57 -19.08 6.02 -4.89
CA LYS A 57 -19.88 4.80 -4.91
C LYS A 57 -19.05 3.53 -4.76
N PHE A 58 -17.95 3.61 -4.02
CA PHE A 58 -17.13 2.46 -3.71
C PHE A 58 -17.86 1.54 -2.74
N SER A 59 -17.85 0.24 -3.03
CA SER A 59 -18.46 -0.79 -2.17
C SER A 59 -17.44 -1.45 -1.23
N ARG A 60 -16.15 -1.29 -1.54
CA ARG A 60 -15.00 -1.80 -0.77
C ARG A 60 -13.74 -1.04 -1.16
N ILE A 61 -12.67 -1.19 -0.40
CA ILE A 61 -11.34 -0.68 -0.77
C ILE A 61 -10.40 -1.86 -0.95
N ASP A 62 -9.90 -2.02 -2.17
CA ASP A 62 -9.08 -3.16 -2.56
C ASP A 62 -7.58 -2.88 -2.45
N ALA A 63 -7.16 -1.64 -2.71
CA ALA A 63 -5.78 -1.23 -2.51
C ALA A 63 -5.72 0.28 -2.23
N ILE A 64 -4.67 0.72 -1.53
CA ILE A 64 -4.37 2.14 -1.36
C ILE A 64 -2.91 2.40 -1.70
N LEU A 65 -2.65 3.41 -2.53
CA LEU A 65 -1.31 3.91 -2.83
C LEU A 65 -1.16 5.33 -2.28
N PRO A 66 -0.41 5.54 -1.17
CA PRO A 66 -0.13 6.88 -0.69
C PRO A 66 0.72 7.67 -1.69
N ILE A 67 0.55 9.00 -1.70
CA ILE A 67 1.25 9.89 -2.63
C ILE A 67 2.42 10.57 -1.88
N PRO A 68 3.68 10.31 -2.28
CA PRO A 68 4.84 10.96 -1.67
C PRO A 68 4.80 12.48 -1.80
N GLY A 69 5.26 13.18 -0.76
CA GLY A 69 5.29 14.65 -0.74
C GLY A 69 3.94 15.32 -0.41
N HIS A 70 2.87 14.55 -0.24
CA HIS A 70 1.56 15.06 0.14
C HIS A 70 1.05 14.35 1.39
N GLU A 71 0.84 15.13 2.46
CA GLU A 71 0.23 14.60 3.68
C GLU A 71 -1.21 14.18 3.42
N ASN A 72 -1.58 12.99 3.91
CA ASN A 72 -2.95 12.49 3.89
C ASN A 72 -3.59 12.51 2.48
N ARG A 73 -2.79 12.18 1.46
CA ARG A 73 -3.24 12.04 0.08
C ARG A 73 -2.88 10.67 -0.46
N ALA A 74 -3.85 10.01 -1.07
CA ALA A 74 -3.65 8.68 -1.64
C ALA A 74 -4.59 8.38 -2.80
N TYR A 75 -4.22 7.40 -3.61
CA TYR A 75 -5.13 6.73 -4.53
C TYR A 75 -5.82 5.58 -3.80
N PHE A 76 -7.15 5.57 -3.81
CA PHE A 76 -7.98 4.48 -3.30
C PHE A 76 -8.54 3.70 -4.48
N PHE A 77 -8.30 2.40 -4.53
CA PHE A 77 -8.74 1.51 -5.61
C PHE A 77 -9.93 0.66 -5.15
N SER A 78 -10.93 0.50 -6.01
CA SER A 78 -12.14 -0.28 -5.75
C SER A 78 -12.65 -0.90 -7.05
N GLY A 79 -12.58 -2.22 -7.16
CA GLY A 79 -12.85 -2.94 -8.40
C GLY A 79 -11.96 -2.42 -9.53
N SER A 80 -12.59 -1.99 -10.62
CA SER A 80 -11.93 -1.42 -11.80
C SER A 80 -11.78 0.09 -11.81
N GLN A 81 -12.06 0.73 -10.68
CA GLN A 81 -12.02 2.17 -10.53
C GLN A 81 -11.07 2.59 -9.42
N TYR A 82 -10.68 3.86 -9.45
CA TYR A 82 -9.92 4.48 -8.39
C TYR A 82 -10.31 5.95 -8.23
N ALA A 83 -10.08 6.47 -7.03
CA ALA A 83 -10.25 7.88 -6.68
C ALA A 83 -8.96 8.37 -6.04
N ARG A 84 -8.51 9.58 -6.41
CA ARG A 84 -7.45 10.27 -5.70
C ARG A 84 -8.08 11.15 -4.63
N VAL A 85 -7.77 10.89 -3.37
CA VAL A 85 -8.43 11.55 -2.23
C VAL A 85 -7.40 12.27 -1.40
N GLN A 86 -7.65 13.55 -1.15
CA GLN A 86 -7.04 14.31 -0.06
C GLN A 86 -8.00 14.22 1.13
N PHE A 87 -7.52 13.79 2.29
CA PHE A 87 -8.35 13.62 3.48
C PHE A 87 -7.74 14.29 4.70
N THR A 88 -8.59 14.62 5.68
CA THR A 88 -8.17 15.13 6.99
C THR A 88 -8.49 14.07 8.04
N PRO A 89 -7.51 13.58 8.81
CA PRO A 89 -7.76 12.48 9.73
C PRO A 89 -8.76 12.86 10.83
N GLY A 90 -9.87 12.12 10.88
CA GLY A 90 -10.93 12.36 11.87
C GLY A 90 -11.90 13.48 11.51
N ASP A 91 -11.79 14.05 10.32
CA ASP A 91 -12.71 15.07 9.82
C ASP A 91 -13.09 14.78 8.36
N GLY A 92 -14.11 13.93 8.19
CA GLY A 92 -14.63 13.55 6.87
C GLY A 92 -15.29 14.69 6.09
N SER A 93 -15.49 15.86 6.72
CA SER A 93 -16.04 17.04 6.05
C SER A 93 -15.02 17.76 5.18
N LYS A 94 -13.73 17.55 5.43
CA LYS A 94 -12.59 18.17 4.73
C LYS A 94 -11.92 17.23 3.74
N GLU A 95 -12.68 16.31 3.19
CA GLU A 95 -12.21 15.41 2.14
C GLU A 95 -12.46 16.00 0.76
N GLU A 96 -11.50 15.79 -0.15
CA GLU A 96 -11.61 16.23 -1.53
C GLU A 96 -11.19 15.09 -2.48
N THR A 97 -12.06 14.80 -3.46
CA THR A 97 -11.72 13.90 -4.57
C THR A 97 -11.08 14.67 -5.71
N LEU A 98 -9.78 14.46 -5.91
CA LEU A 98 -8.93 15.20 -6.84
C LEU A 98 -8.99 14.64 -8.26
N GLY A 99 -9.88 15.21 -9.09
CA GLY A 99 -10.00 14.86 -10.50
C GLY A 99 -10.98 13.72 -10.80
N GLY A 100 -11.90 13.45 -9.86
CA GLY A 100 -13.01 12.50 -9.99
C GLY A 100 -12.61 11.02 -9.90
N VAL A 101 -13.62 10.14 -9.97
CA VAL A 101 -13.42 8.69 -10.08
C VAL A 101 -13.01 8.34 -11.50
N ARG A 102 -12.02 7.46 -11.63
CA ARG A 102 -11.41 7.09 -12.92
C ARG A 102 -11.28 5.58 -13.05
N SER A 103 -11.34 5.11 -14.29
CA SER A 103 -11.05 3.72 -14.66
C SER A 103 -9.55 3.43 -14.53
N ILE A 104 -9.21 2.30 -13.91
CA ILE A 104 -7.82 1.84 -13.80
C ILE A 104 -7.25 1.62 -15.21
N ARG A 105 -7.96 0.83 -16.03
CA ARG A 105 -7.53 0.48 -17.39
C ARG A 105 -7.26 1.68 -18.29
N ASP A 106 -8.03 2.76 -18.13
CA ASP A 106 -7.91 3.93 -19.00
C ASP A 106 -6.84 4.94 -18.57
N ASN A 107 -6.40 4.89 -17.30
CA ASN A 107 -5.50 5.91 -16.74
C ASN A 107 -4.15 5.35 -16.26
N TRP A 108 -4.06 4.04 -16.00
CA TRP A 108 -2.83 3.32 -15.67
C TRP A 108 -2.45 2.40 -16.84
N VAL A 109 -1.71 2.94 -17.80
CA VAL A 109 -1.36 2.25 -19.06
C VAL A 109 -0.53 0.99 -18.78
N SER A 110 0.31 1.00 -17.75
CA SER A 110 1.12 -0.13 -17.33
C SER A 110 0.27 -1.27 -16.79
N LEU A 111 -0.77 -0.97 -16.00
CA LEU A 111 -1.70 -1.97 -15.49
C LEU A 111 -2.54 -2.57 -16.64
N ALA A 112 -3.00 -1.73 -17.56
CA ALA A 112 -3.69 -2.19 -18.77
C ALA A 112 -2.81 -3.10 -19.66
N LYS A 113 -1.51 -2.79 -19.79
CA LYS A 113 -0.54 -3.60 -20.55
C LYS A 113 -0.39 -5.01 -19.99
N VAL A 114 -0.46 -5.17 -18.66
CA VAL A 114 -0.39 -6.48 -18.00
C VAL A 114 -1.77 -7.13 -17.86
N GLY A 115 -2.82 -6.52 -18.41
CA GLY A 115 -4.18 -7.04 -18.42
C GLY A 115 -4.92 -6.89 -17.10
N TRP A 116 -4.45 -6.04 -16.19
CA TRP A 116 -5.06 -5.85 -14.87
C TRP A 116 -6.01 -4.67 -14.86
N ASP A 117 -7.20 -4.92 -14.33
CA ASP A 117 -8.20 -3.93 -13.98
C ASP A 117 -8.61 -4.04 -12.51
N HIS A 118 -7.89 -4.82 -11.70
CA HIS A 118 -8.13 -4.98 -10.27
C HIS A 118 -6.79 -5.23 -9.56
N LEU A 119 -6.70 -4.74 -8.33
CA LEU A 119 -5.49 -4.75 -7.51
C LEU A 119 -5.83 -5.29 -6.12
N ASP A 120 -4.98 -6.15 -5.58
CA ASP A 120 -5.08 -6.64 -4.20
C ASP A 120 -4.27 -5.76 -3.24
N ALA A 121 -3.18 -5.15 -3.72
CA ALA A 121 -2.39 -4.23 -2.93
C ALA A 121 -1.58 -3.27 -3.81
N ALA A 122 -1.20 -2.14 -3.22
CA ALA A 122 -0.24 -1.22 -3.79
C ALA A 122 0.78 -0.84 -2.71
N MET A 123 2.04 -0.69 -3.13
CA MET A 123 3.14 -0.38 -2.23
C MET A 123 4.10 0.58 -2.92
N LEU A 124 4.39 1.73 -2.30
CA LEU A 124 5.49 2.56 -2.77
C LEU A 124 6.79 1.77 -2.75
N VAL A 125 7.60 1.89 -3.80
CA VAL A 125 8.95 1.34 -3.78
C VAL A 125 9.72 2.09 -2.69
N PRO A 126 10.17 1.42 -1.61
CA PRO A 126 10.67 2.17 -0.47
C PRO A 126 11.99 2.85 -0.83
N GLY A 127 12.07 4.15 -0.52
CA GLY A 127 13.14 5.05 -0.94
C GLY A 127 12.92 5.75 -2.29
N GLU A 128 11.85 5.44 -3.04
CA GLU A 128 11.48 6.12 -4.28
C GLU A 128 10.21 6.96 -4.08
N THR A 129 10.06 8.04 -4.84
CA THR A 129 8.90 8.94 -4.75
C THR A 129 7.91 8.81 -5.91
N ASN A 130 8.29 8.08 -6.95
CA ASN A 130 7.55 7.99 -8.21
C ASN A 130 7.43 6.55 -8.74
N GLN A 131 7.67 5.56 -7.89
CA GLN A 131 7.55 4.15 -8.26
C GLN A 131 6.70 3.40 -7.24
N ALA A 132 5.89 2.47 -7.74
CA ALA A 132 5.07 1.59 -6.93
C ALA A 132 5.16 0.15 -7.42
N TYR A 133 5.10 -0.79 -6.49
CA TYR A 133 4.72 -2.16 -6.75
C TYR A 133 3.18 -2.27 -6.66
N PHE A 134 2.58 -2.88 -7.65
CA PHE A 134 1.16 -3.25 -7.67
C PHE A 134 1.06 -4.77 -7.64
N PHE A 135 0.12 -5.30 -6.86
CA PHE A 135 -0.09 -6.73 -6.66
C PHE A 135 -1.50 -7.12 -7.12
N SER A 136 -1.62 -8.24 -7.81
CA SER A 136 -2.90 -8.81 -8.24
C SER A 136 -2.77 -10.33 -8.30
N GLY A 137 -3.57 -11.04 -7.51
CA GLY A 137 -3.46 -12.48 -7.33
C GLY A 137 -2.07 -12.89 -6.85
N ASN A 138 -1.40 -13.75 -7.63
CA ASN A 138 -0.07 -14.26 -7.33
C ASN A 138 1.07 -13.52 -8.05
N GLU A 139 0.76 -12.38 -8.67
CA GLU A 139 1.69 -11.59 -9.46
C GLU A 139 1.86 -10.17 -8.90
N TYR A 140 2.97 -9.55 -9.28
CA TYR A 140 3.22 -8.13 -9.06
C TYR A 140 3.88 -7.49 -10.29
N CYS A 141 3.72 -6.18 -10.43
CA CYS A 141 4.49 -5.36 -11.36
C CYS A 141 5.05 -4.12 -10.67
N ARG A 142 6.18 -3.60 -11.16
CA ARG A 142 6.73 -2.30 -10.74
C ARG A 142 6.45 -1.26 -11.81
N VAL A 143 5.88 -0.14 -11.40
CA VAL A 143 5.44 0.93 -12.30
C VAL A 143 6.02 2.26 -11.83
N SER A 144 6.56 3.07 -12.75
CA SER A 144 6.80 4.48 -12.50
C SER A 144 5.53 5.27 -12.76
N PHE A 145 5.26 6.32 -11.98
CA PHE A 145 4.05 7.12 -12.15
C PHE A 145 4.31 8.58 -11.78
N LYS A 146 3.48 9.48 -12.32
CA LYS A 146 3.43 10.89 -11.93
C LYS A 146 2.05 11.19 -11.38
N GLU A 147 2.00 11.86 -10.24
CA GLU A 147 0.73 12.15 -9.61
C GLU A 147 -0.16 13.01 -10.52
N GLY A 148 -1.42 12.62 -10.70
CA GLY A 148 -2.42 13.44 -11.41
C GLY A 148 -2.25 13.55 -12.91
N VAL A 149 -1.25 12.90 -13.51
CA VAL A 149 -1.03 12.90 -14.96
C VAL A 149 -1.50 11.54 -15.50
N ALA A 150 -2.66 11.52 -16.14
CA ALA A 150 -3.21 10.31 -16.72
C ALA A 150 -2.27 9.75 -17.82
N LYS A 151 -2.14 8.42 -17.88
CA LYS A 151 -1.38 7.72 -18.93
C LYS A 151 0.11 8.08 -19.01
N SER A 152 0.69 8.62 -17.94
CA SER A 152 2.12 8.94 -17.88
C SER A 152 2.95 7.88 -17.17
N ASP A 153 2.34 6.75 -16.82
CA ASP A 153 2.98 5.68 -16.08
C ASP A 153 3.74 4.72 -17.02
N GLU A 154 4.85 4.17 -16.53
CA GLU A 154 5.68 3.24 -17.30
C GLU A 154 5.88 1.93 -16.52
N LEU A 155 5.71 0.81 -17.23
CA LEU A 155 5.97 -0.52 -16.70
C LEU A 155 7.49 -0.73 -16.63
N LEU A 156 8.02 -0.80 -15.41
CA LEU A 156 9.45 -1.00 -15.16
C LEU A 156 9.82 -2.48 -15.00
N GLU A 157 8.88 -3.29 -14.51
CA GLU A 157 9.09 -4.72 -14.22
C GLU A 157 7.74 -5.44 -14.13
N GLY A 158 7.69 -6.70 -14.58
CA GLY A 158 6.52 -7.58 -14.42
C GLY A 158 5.58 -7.65 -15.64
N PRO A 159 4.48 -8.41 -15.52
CA PRO A 159 4.02 -9.09 -14.31
C PRO A 159 4.95 -10.27 -13.97
N ASN A 160 5.33 -10.39 -12.71
CA ASN A 160 6.18 -11.47 -12.20
C ASN A 160 5.47 -12.17 -11.05
N LEU A 161 5.64 -13.49 -10.95
CA LEU A 161 5.13 -14.25 -9.82
C LEU A 161 5.80 -13.80 -8.51
N ILE A 162 4.98 -13.50 -7.49
CA ILE A 162 5.42 -13.06 -6.17
C ILE A 162 6.41 -14.07 -5.58
N ARG A 163 6.07 -15.37 -5.63
CA ARG A 163 6.90 -16.46 -5.08
C ARG A 163 8.33 -16.52 -5.62
N HIS A 164 8.60 -15.99 -6.81
CA HIS A 164 9.93 -16.08 -7.44
C HIS A 164 10.81 -14.88 -7.10
N HIS A 165 10.24 -13.69 -6.96
CA HIS A 165 11.00 -12.46 -6.68
C HIS A 165 10.94 -12.04 -5.21
N TRP A 166 9.99 -12.59 -4.45
CA TRP A 166 9.86 -12.42 -3.02
C TRP A 166 9.98 -13.77 -2.28
N PRO A 167 10.95 -14.64 -2.63
CA PRO A 167 10.95 -16.03 -2.17
C PRO A 167 11.11 -16.15 -0.64
N ARG A 168 11.78 -15.17 -0.03
CA ARG A 168 11.97 -15.10 1.43
C ARG A 168 10.67 -14.81 2.20
N LEU A 169 9.64 -14.28 1.54
CA LEU A 169 8.35 -14.09 2.17
C LEU A 169 7.49 -15.36 2.13
N GLY A 170 7.77 -16.30 1.20
CA GLY A 170 6.95 -17.51 1.03
C GLY A 170 5.50 -17.24 0.61
N LEU A 171 5.18 -15.99 0.25
CA LEU A 171 3.83 -15.54 -0.03
C LEU A 171 3.40 -15.91 -1.43
N SER A 172 2.13 -16.30 -1.55
CA SER A 172 1.42 -16.43 -2.81
C SER A 172 0.58 -15.21 -3.14
N GLN A 173 0.31 -14.31 -2.18
CA GLN A 173 -0.54 -13.13 -2.34
C GLN A 173 -0.10 -12.02 -1.35
N VAL A 174 -0.49 -10.78 -1.63
CA VAL A 174 -0.37 -9.65 -0.71
C VAL A 174 -1.73 -8.97 -0.62
N ASP A 175 -2.33 -8.96 0.57
CA ASP A 175 -3.68 -8.42 0.80
C ASP A 175 -3.66 -6.91 1.05
N THR A 176 -2.59 -6.39 1.64
CA THR A 176 -2.42 -4.94 1.87
C THR A 176 -1.00 -4.64 2.32
N THR A 177 -0.58 -3.40 2.16
CA THR A 177 0.69 -2.91 2.70
C THR A 177 0.51 -1.60 3.46
N LEU A 178 1.40 -1.34 4.40
CA LEU A 178 1.44 -0.12 5.19
C LEU A 178 2.90 0.32 5.35
N PRO A 179 3.32 1.46 4.76
CA PRO A 179 4.67 1.98 4.93
C PRO A 179 5.01 2.22 6.41
N ASP A 180 6.29 2.14 6.80
CA ASP A 180 6.69 2.55 8.15
C ASP A 180 6.77 4.08 8.22
N PRO A 181 5.98 4.76 9.06
CA PRO A 181 5.97 6.22 9.15
C PRO A 181 7.29 6.81 9.67
N LYS A 182 8.18 6.01 10.28
CA LYS A 182 9.48 6.45 10.79
C LYS A 182 10.65 6.07 9.88
N ALA A 183 10.44 5.21 8.87
CA ALA A 183 11.50 4.68 8.03
C ALA A 183 11.00 4.43 6.61
N ALA A 184 11.26 5.36 5.69
CA ALA A 184 10.79 5.31 4.31
C ALA A 184 11.28 4.08 3.53
N GLU A 185 12.28 3.36 4.03
CA GLU A 185 12.80 2.13 3.45
C GLU A 185 12.14 0.84 4.01
N LYS A 186 11.22 0.96 4.98
CA LYS A 186 10.53 -0.16 5.63
C LYS A 186 9.03 -0.16 5.28
N VAL A 187 8.48 -1.34 5.07
CA VAL A 187 7.04 -1.54 4.82
C VAL A 187 6.54 -2.78 5.56
N TYR A 188 5.36 -2.67 6.15
CA TYR A 188 4.59 -3.80 6.68
C TYR A 188 3.67 -4.31 5.57
N GLY A 189 3.58 -5.62 5.41
CA GLY A 189 2.64 -6.25 4.50
C GLY A 189 1.84 -7.32 5.20
N PHE A 190 0.67 -7.62 4.65
CA PHE A 190 -0.31 -8.51 5.26
C PHE A 190 -0.81 -9.49 4.20
N SER A 191 -1.04 -10.74 4.59
CA SER A 191 -1.56 -11.80 3.74
C SER A 191 -2.34 -12.79 4.60
N GLY A 192 -3.66 -12.83 4.48
CA GLY A 192 -4.51 -13.61 5.38
C GLY A 192 -4.34 -13.18 6.84
N SER A 193 -4.00 -14.12 7.71
CA SER A 193 -3.71 -13.85 9.13
C SER A 193 -2.25 -13.49 9.41
N GLU A 194 -1.39 -13.51 8.39
CA GLU A 194 0.04 -13.28 8.54
C GLU A 194 0.39 -11.82 8.25
N ALA A 195 1.38 -11.32 8.98
CA ALA A 195 2.00 -10.05 8.70
C ALA A 195 3.52 -10.20 8.58
N TRP A 196 4.11 -9.39 7.73
CA TRP A 196 5.54 -9.39 7.47
C TRP A 196 6.07 -7.97 7.37
N ARG A 197 7.37 -7.80 7.58
CA ARG A 197 8.05 -6.52 7.41
C ARG A 197 9.26 -6.68 6.52
N VAL A 198 9.33 -5.85 5.50
CA VAL A 198 10.49 -5.75 4.60
C VAL A 198 11.25 -4.47 4.85
N LYS A 199 12.55 -4.53 4.59
CA LYS A 199 13.41 -3.35 4.42
C LYS A 199 14.07 -3.46 3.07
N THR A 200 13.88 -2.44 2.24
CA THR A 200 14.64 -2.35 0.98
C THR A 200 15.91 -1.56 1.24
N TYR A 201 16.92 -1.83 0.42
CA TYR A 201 18.18 -1.12 0.46
C TYR A 201 18.37 -0.42 -0.88
N PRO A 202 18.60 0.91 -0.92
CA PRO A 202 19.02 1.56 -2.15
C PRO A 202 20.37 0.98 -2.60
N ARG A 203 20.57 0.87 -3.92
CA ARG A 203 21.80 0.30 -4.51
C ARG A 203 23.04 1.03 -3.97
N ARG A 204 24.01 0.30 -3.43
CA ARG A 204 25.40 0.77 -3.47
C ARG A 204 25.89 0.61 -4.91
N ARG A 205 26.32 1.71 -5.55
CA ARG A 205 26.94 1.69 -6.88
C ARG A 205 28.04 0.61 -6.91
N ARG A 206 27.81 -0.51 -7.59
CA ARG A 206 28.87 -1.47 -7.95
C ARG A 206 29.04 -1.50 -9.47
N ARG A 207 30.30 -1.73 -9.85
CA ARG A 207 30.94 -1.49 -11.15
C ARG A 207 30.53 -2.44 -12.30
N CYS A 208 29.46 -3.22 -12.21
CA CYS A 208 29.19 -4.29 -13.18
C CYS A 208 27.71 -4.32 -13.64
N PRO A 209 27.38 -4.31 -14.95
CA PRO A 209 26.04 -3.93 -15.42
C PRO A 209 25.01 -5.08 -15.56
N GLU A 210 25.40 -6.35 -15.49
CA GLU A 210 24.62 -7.40 -16.17
C GLU A 210 23.54 -8.16 -15.36
N ARG A 211 23.26 -7.83 -14.09
CA ARG A 211 22.07 -8.36 -13.39
C ARG A 211 21.47 -7.30 -12.48
N ALA A 212 20.45 -6.62 -12.97
CA ALA A 212 20.05 -5.30 -12.50
C ALA A 212 18.70 -5.28 -11.73
N ASN A 213 18.49 -6.12 -10.71
CA ASN A 213 17.26 -6.03 -9.88
C ASN A 213 17.52 -5.38 -8.50
N GLN A 214 16.59 -4.51 -8.05
CA GLN A 214 16.55 -4.00 -6.67
C GLN A 214 16.30 -5.17 -5.71
N GLY A 215 17.14 -5.35 -4.69
CA GLY A 215 16.98 -6.44 -3.73
C GLY A 215 16.07 -6.06 -2.57
N VAL A 216 15.01 -6.83 -2.34
CA VAL A 216 14.20 -6.76 -1.11
C VAL A 216 14.80 -7.70 -0.07
N ARG A 217 15.07 -7.20 1.15
CA ARG A 217 15.39 -8.08 2.29
C ARG A 217 14.20 -8.14 3.24
N VAL A 218 13.75 -9.35 3.51
CA VAL A 218 12.76 -9.64 4.55
C VAL A 218 13.44 -9.47 5.90
N LEU A 219 12.87 -8.63 6.75
CA LEU A 219 13.39 -8.44 8.11
C LEU A 219 12.76 -9.42 9.10
N ALA A 220 11.46 -9.71 8.95
CA ALA A 220 10.73 -10.62 9.82
C ALA A 220 9.38 -11.03 9.19
N VAL A 221 8.85 -12.19 9.58
CA VAL A 221 7.50 -12.70 9.27
C VAL A 221 6.88 -13.19 10.57
N SER A 222 5.60 -12.89 10.80
CA SER A 222 4.85 -13.24 12.02
C SER A 222 3.45 -13.71 11.68
N THR A 223 3.09 -14.89 12.20
CA THR A 223 1.73 -15.48 12.13
C THR A 223 0.85 -15.08 13.32
N GLN A 224 1.44 -14.50 14.37
CA GLN A 224 0.76 -14.08 15.60
C GLN A 224 0.40 -12.57 15.59
N GLY A 225 0.49 -11.93 14.41
CA GLY A 225 0.20 -10.52 14.21
C GLY A 225 1.44 -9.64 14.09
N TRP A 226 1.27 -8.47 13.45
CA TRP A 226 2.35 -7.55 13.09
C TRP A 226 3.04 -6.89 14.30
N LEU A 227 2.36 -6.84 15.45
CA LEU A 227 2.87 -6.41 16.76
C LEU A 227 4.13 -7.19 17.22
N LEU A 228 4.35 -8.39 16.69
CA LEU A 228 5.49 -9.24 17.02
C LEU A 228 6.64 -9.11 16.03
N LEU A 229 6.49 -8.32 14.95
CA LEU A 229 7.57 -8.00 14.01
C LEU A 229 8.53 -6.96 14.61
N ARG A 230 9.13 -7.28 15.76
CA ARG A 230 10.09 -6.44 16.46
C ARG A 230 11.51 -6.83 16.13
N GLU A 231 12.43 -5.90 16.38
CA GLU A 231 13.81 -5.84 15.88
C GLU A 231 14.76 -6.93 16.45
N LYS A 232 14.23 -8.11 16.83
CA LYS A 232 15.01 -9.24 17.36
C LYS A 232 14.71 -10.62 16.81
N ASP A 233 13.77 -10.81 15.89
CA ASP A 233 13.56 -12.15 15.33
C ASP A 233 14.33 -12.34 14.03
N ARG A 234 15.50 -12.98 14.22
CA ARG A 234 16.32 -13.71 13.26
C ARG A 234 16.49 -13.04 11.90
N THR A 235 17.68 -12.49 11.68
CA THR A 235 18.34 -12.62 10.37
C THR A 235 18.26 -14.09 9.94
N VAL A 236 17.29 -14.41 9.08
CA VAL A 236 17.39 -15.59 8.25
C VAL A 236 18.42 -15.21 7.19
N VAL A 237 19.67 -15.62 7.46
CA VAL A 237 20.82 -15.45 6.56
C VAL A 237 20.46 -16.01 5.20
#